data_AF-A0A2G9ZCS4-F1
#
_entry.id   AF-A0A2G9ZCS4-F1
#
_cell.length_a   1.000
_cell.length_b   1.000
_cell.length_c   1.000
_cell.angle_alpha   90.00
_cell.angle_beta   90.00
_cell.angle_gamma   90.00
#
_symmetry.space_group_name_H-M   'P 1'
#
loop_
_entity.id
_entity.type
_entity.pdbx_description
1 polymer ?
#
loop_
_entity_poly.entity_id
_entity_poly.type
_entity_poly.pdbx_seq_one_letter_code
_entity_poly.pdbx_strand_id
1 'polypeptide(L)'
;MLYMKIKETFNSSFSGFFLRLLFKDDYQIYLDQTFFGSLLGKICLPLVSEIALLFAVILFWYEGFLGHYFPFLNLFPVASILLILSVIFADKSKILLKKYHIWYLFFLLFSGISGLMAATRGINYSLVANGFFLFAQFGIAMIAAQGVKNKKKILAYLVFLSLPFVLTGIFQALSHIRTASTWLSPGETGIETRAFSFFGSPNVMGLAAASIFLLSIFLYLENRKKFYMLFIAALNLLAVFFSFSRTAWLGLLLALFLAVIIKRRFLIYLLLLASVLLLIPQIKNRVTRVFMPNYLHDATLDGRLWAMINGFYIAKKHIIFGAGPGTYGGQLATGQASPVYLEGIQNGYTALYYTDNQFLEILVQVGILGLLAFFGFVVAIFVNLWGNIRRQDNIYLGALSIFVCFLVGAVFSNVLEFGAVSVPVAIILGSVMNES
;
A
#
# COMPACT_ATOMS: atom_id res chain seq x y z
N MET A 1 27.58 -40.83 -10.45
CA MET A 1 26.36 -41.21 -11.18
C MET A 1 25.08 -41.06 -10.32
N LEU A 2 25.05 -41.55 -9.08
CA LEU A 2 23.91 -41.38 -8.15
C LEU A 2 23.57 -39.90 -7.86
N TYR A 3 24.60 -39.07 -7.64
CA TYR A 3 24.42 -37.63 -7.36
C TYR A 3 23.83 -36.85 -8.55
N MET A 4 24.19 -37.22 -9.79
CA MET A 4 23.60 -36.63 -11.00
C MET A 4 22.14 -37.06 -11.18
N LYS A 5 21.85 -38.35 -10.95
CA LYS A 5 20.47 -38.89 -11.00
C LYS A 5 19.57 -38.25 -9.94
N ILE A 6 20.06 -38.05 -8.72
CA ILE A 6 19.30 -37.37 -7.65
C ILE A 6 19.05 -35.90 -8.02
N LYS A 7 20.03 -35.20 -8.60
CA LYS A 7 19.87 -33.82 -9.05
C LYS A 7 18.86 -33.69 -10.19
N GLU A 8 18.85 -34.62 -11.15
CA GLU A 8 17.86 -34.66 -12.24
C GLU A 8 16.46 -35.00 -11.73
N THR A 9 16.33 -35.98 -10.82
CA THR A 9 15.04 -36.40 -10.25
C THR A 9 14.45 -35.34 -9.32
N PHE A 10 15.30 -34.67 -8.52
CA PHE A 10 14.89 -33.52 -7.71
C PHE A 10 14.46 -32.37 -8.62
N ASN A 11 15.22 -32.10 -9.67
CA ASN A 11 14.87 -31.07 -10.65
C ASN A 11 13.52 -31.36 -11.35
N SER A 12 13.22 -32.60 -11.73
CA SER A 12 11.95 -32.95 -12.36
C SER A 12 10.76 -33.10 -11.40
N SER A 13 11.01 -33.18 -10.09
CA SER A 13 9.96 -33.26 -9.07
C SER A 13 9.22 -31.93 -8.86
N PHE A 14 7.94 -32.01 -8.49
CA PHE A 14 7.13 -30.83 -8.13
C PHE A 14 7.80 -29.99 -7.02
N SER A 15 8.40 -30.64 -6.03
CA SER A 15 9.11 -29.97 -4.93
C SER A 15 10.40 -29.27 -5.38
N GLY A 16 11.21 -29.87 -6.25
CA GLY A 16 12.41 -29.22 -6.79
C GLY A 16 12.11 -28.19 -7.88
N PHE A 17 10.97 -28.25 -8.56
CA PHE A 17 10.43 -27.11 -9.33
C PHE A 17 10.05 -25.96 -8.39
N PHE A 18 9.29 -26.23 -7.33
CA PHE A 18 8.83 -25.23 -6.35
C PHE A 18 10.01 -24.56 -5.61
N LEU A 19 11.00 -25.34 -5.20
CA LEU A 19 12.20 -24.82 -4.53
C LEU A 19 13.07 -23.99 -5.49
N ARG A 20 13.14 -24.36 -6.77
CA ARG A 20 13.82 -23.50 -7.75
C ARG A 20 13.04 -22.22 -7.99
N LEU A 21 11.71 -22.29 -8.06
CA LEU A 21 10.85 -21.11 -8.21
C LEU A 21 11.06 -20.09 -7.08
N LEU A 22 11.22 -20.60 -5.84
CA LEU A 22 11.42 -19.78 -4.66
C LEU A 22 12.87 -19.30 -4.47
N PHE A 23 13.87 -20.13 -4.77
CA PHE A 23 15.25 -19.91 -4.33
C PHE A 23 16.28 -19.74 -5.46
N LYS A 24 15.97 -20.08 -6.72
CA LYS A 24 16.93 -19.91 -7.82
C LYS A 24 16.93 -18.46 -8.32
N ASP A 25 18.10 -17.90 -8.53
CA ASP A 25 18.26 -16.57 -9.12
C ASP A 25 17.99 -16.64 -10.64
N ASP A 26 17.28 -15.64 -11.15
CA ASP A 26 17.09 -15.35 -12.58
C ASP A 26 16.04 -16.18 -13.34
N TYR A 27 14.77 -15.99 -12.98
CA TYR A 27 13.68 -16.17 -13.94
C TYR A 27 13.55 -14.91 -14.79
N GLN A 28 13.83 -15.01 -16.09
CA GLN A 28 13.51 -13.99 -17.08
C GLN A 28 12.29 -14.42 -17.91
N ILE A 29 11.14 -14.54 -17.24
CA ILE A 29 9.89 -14.92 -17.89
C ILE A 29 9.13 -13.63 -18.20
N TYR A 30 9.02 -13.32 -19.48
CA TYR A 30 8.17 -12.23 -19.93
C TYR A 30 6.70 -12.67 -19.95
N LEU A 31 5.78 -11.74 -19.71
CA LEU A 31 4.36 -12.08 -19.63
C LEU A 31 3.85 -12.65 -20.96
N ASP A 32 4.30 -12.12 -22.09
CA ASP A 32 3.94 -12.59 -23.45
C ASP A 32 4.35 -14.04 -23.75
N GLN A 33 5.36 -14.57 -23.05
CA GLN A 33 5.79 -15.97 -23.13
C GLN A 33 4.87 -16.93 -22.34
N THR A 34 3.97 -16.41 -21.51
CA THR A 34 3.00 -17.22 -20.76
C THR A 34 1.75 -17.52 -21.58
N PHE A 35 0.99 -18.56 -21.21
CA PHE A 35 -0.29 -18.86 -21.85
C PHE A 35 -1.22 -17.63 -21.90
N PHE A 36 -1.43 -16.96 -20.76
CA PHE A 36 -2.29 -15.77 -20.68
C PHE A 36 -1.74 -14.57 -21.45
N GLY A 37 -0.43 -14.31 -21.40
CA GLY A 37 0.13 -13.19 -22.16
C GLY A 37 0.19 -13.45 -23.65
N SER A 38 0.36 -14.70 -24.09
CA SER A 38 0.29 -15.06 -25.52
C SER A 38 -1.14 -14.89 -26.05
N LEU A 39 -2.16 -15.29 -25.28
CA LEU A 39 -3.58 -15.08 -25.60
C LEU A 39 -3.92 -13.59 -25.74
N LEU A 40 -3.40 -12.76 -24.83
CA LEU A 40 -3.61 -11.30 -24.81
C LEU A 40 -2.61 -10.53 -25.68
N GLY A 41 -1.60 -11.19 -26.24
CA GLY A 41 -0.46 -10.55 -26.90
C GLY A 41 -0.82 -9.78 -28.16
N LYS A 42 -1.92 -10.17 -28.82
CA LYS A 42 -2.49 -9.46 -29.98
C LYS A 42 -3.16 -8.13 -29.59
N ILE A 43 -3.50 -7.94 -28.32
CA ILE A 43 -4.16 -6.74 -27.80
C ILE A 43 -3.10 -5.89 -27.10
N CYS A 44 -2.61 -4.86 -27.76
CA CYS A 44 -1.63 -3.92 -27.20
C CYS A 44 -1.96 -2.50 -27.65
N LEU A 45 -2.44 -1.68 -26.72
CA LEU A 45 -2.75 -0.27 -26.93
C LEU A 45 -2.15 0.55 -25.79
N PRO A 46 -0.83 0.89 -25.85
CA PRO A 46 -0.12 1.49 -24.74
C PRO A 46 -0.76 2.79 -24.22
N LEU A 47 -1.31 3.61 -25.12
CA LEU A 47 -2.02 4.83 -24.72
C LEU A 47 -3.28 4.52 -23.90
N VAL A 48 -4.06 3.51 -24.31
CA VAL A 48 -5.26 3.08 -23.56
C VAL A 48 -4.88 2.49 -22.20
N SER A 49 -3.79 1.72 -22.15
CA SER A 49 -3.24 1.18 -20.90
C SER A 49 -2.85 2.30 -19.92
N GLU A 50 -2.11 3.30 -20.41
CA GLU A 50 -1.67 4.46 -19.64
C GLU A 50 -2.85 5.31 -19.14
N ILE A 51 -3.84 5.58 -20.01
CA ILE A 51 -5.06 6.32 -19.65
C ILE A 51 -5.85 5.55 -18.60
N ALA A 52 -6.10 4.26 -18.79
CA ALA A 52 -6.84 3.44 -17.84
C ALA A 52 -6.16 3.38 -16.47
N LEU A 53 -4.82 3.27 -16.43
CA LEU A 53 -4.05 3.29 -15.19
C LEU A 53 -4.21 4.61 -14.42
N LEU A 54 -4.07 5.74 -15.12
CA LEU A 54 -4.19 7.06 -14.51
C LEU A 54 -5.64 7.37 -14.09
N PHE A 55 -6.63 6.96 -14.88
CA PHE A 55 -8.03 7.09 -14.50
C PHE A 55 -8.37 6.25 -13.28
N ALA A 56 -7.82 5.03 -13.14
CA ALA A 56 -7.98 4.25 -11.91
C ALA A 56 -7.42 5.01 -10.69
N VAL A 57 -6.24 5.63 -10.81
CA VAL A 57 -5.66 6.48 -9.75
C VAL A 57 -6.58 7.66 -9.41
N ILE A 58 -7.15 8.33 -10.43
CA ILE A 58 -8.12 9.42 -10.23
C ILE A 58 -9.33 8.91 -9.45
N LEU A 59 -9.90 7.76 -9.81
CA LEU A 59 -11.04 7.20 -9.09
C LEU A 59 -10.71 6.90 -7.63
N PHE A 60 -9.53 6.34 -7.33
CA PHE A 60 -9.11 6.09 -5.94
C PHE A 60 -8.80 7.37 -5.15
N TRP A 61 -8.22 8.39 -5.77
CA TRP A 61 -7.86 9.64 -5.07
C TRP A 61 -9.04 10.58 -4.87
N TYR A 62 -9.99 10.56 -5.79
CA TYR A 62 -11.12 11.46 -5.80
C TYR A 62 -12.44 10.76 -5.48
N GLU A 63 -12.39 9.54 -4.93
CA GLU A 63 -13.58 8.74 -4.61
C GLU A 63 -14.58 9.53 -3.75
N GLY A 64 -14.14 10.17 -2.67
CA GLY A 64 -15.03 10.95 -1.80
C GLY A 64 -15.68 12.16 -2.49
N PHE A 65 -14.98 12.76 -3.45
CA PHE A 65 -15.52 13.88 -4.25
C PHE A 65 -16.48 13.37 -5.33
N LEU A 66 -16.03 12.43 -6.16
CA LEU A 66 -16.79 11.88 -7.26
C LEU A 66 -18.03 11.11 -6.76
N GLY A 67 -17.92 10.40 -5.64
CA GLY A 67 -19.05 9.70 -5.01
C GLY A 67 -20.17 10.64 -4.55
N HIS A 68 -19.86 11.90 -4.25
CA HIS A 68 -20.89 12.91 -3.96
C HIS A 68 -21.73 13.26 -5.20
N TYR A 69 -21.10 13.36 -6.37
CA TYR A 69 -21.78 13.67 -7.63
C TYR A 69 -22.37 12.44 -8.33
N PHE A 70 -21.81 11.26 -8.08
CA PHE A 70 -22.24 9.99 -8.64
C PHE A 70 -22.62 8.97 -7.54
N PRO A 71 -23.58 9.29 -6.65
CA PRO A 71 -23.90 8.45 -5.48
C PRO A 71 -24.46 7.08 -5.84
N PHE A 72 -24.98 6.92 -7.06
CA PHE A 72 -25.52 5.66 -7.56
C PHE A 72 -24.44 4.71 -8.10
N LEU A 73 -23.19 5.18 -8.26
CA LEU A 73 -22.10 4.42 -8.84
C LEU A 73 -21.06 4.10 -7.76
N ASN A 74 -20.89 2.82 -7.46
CA ASN A 74 -19.75 2.37 -6.66
C ASN A 74 -18.47 2.52 -7.51
N LEU A 75 -17.61 3.46 -7.13
CA LEU A 75 -16.40 3.79 -7.90
C LEU A 75 -15.29 2.75 -7.75
N PHE A 76 -15.29 1.97 -6.65
CA PHE A 76 -14.27 0.96 -6.40
C PHE A 76 -14.24 -0.16 -7.46
N PRO A 77 -15.37 -0.80 -7.83
CA PRO A 77 -15.40 -1.75 -8.96
C PRO A 77 -14.98 -1.12 -10.29
N VAL A 78 -15.35 0.14 -10.55
CA VAL A 78 -14.97 0.84 -11.78
C VAL A 78 -13.46 1.04 -11.84
N ALA A 79 -12.84 1.49 -10.74
CA ALA A 79 -11.39 1.62 -10.63
C ALA A 79 -10.67 0.27 -10.80
N SER A 80 -11.22 -0.79 -10.22
CA SER A 80 -10.69 -2.16 -10.36
C SER A 80 -10.75 -2.65 -11.81
N ILE A 81 -11.85 -2.41 -12.52
CA ILE A 81 -11.99 -2.73 -13.95
C ILE A 81 -10.95 -1.95 -14.77
N LEU A 82 -10.75 -0.66 -14.50
CA LEU A 82 -9.75 0.15 -15.19
C LEU A 82 -8.32 -0.35 -14.97
N LEU A 83 -7.97 -0.83 -13.76
CA LEU A 83 -6.69 -1.47 -13.51
C LEU A 83 -6.52 -2.75 -14.34
N ILE A 84 -7.55 -3.58 -14.44
CA ILE A 84 -7.53 -4.80 -15.26
C ILE A 84 -7.37 -4.46 -16.74
N LEU A 85 -8.15 -3.49 -17.25
CA LEU A 85 -8.03 -3.00 -18.62
C LEU A 85 -6.62 -2.45 -18.89
N SER A 86 -6.01 -1.79 -17.92
CA SER A 86 -4.64 -1.30 -18.05
C SER A 86 -3.66 -2.45 -18.32
N VAL A 87 -3.76 -3.58 -17.60
CA VAL A 87 -2.96 -4.79 -17.87
C VAL A 87 -3.29 -5.40 -19.23
N ILE A 88 -4.59 -5.49 -19.59
CA ILE A 88 -5.05 -6.04 -20.87
C ILE A 88 -4.51 -5.27 -22.06
N PHE A 89 -4.31 -3.95 -21.96
CA PHE A 89 -3.76 -3.14 -23.05
C PHE A 89 -2.26 -2.84 -22.95
N ALA A 90 -1.61 -3.22 -21.84
CA ALA A 90 -0.18 -2.97 -21.59
C ALA A 90 0.73 -3.72 -22.58
N ASP A 91 1.97 -3.28 -22.71
CA ASP A 91 2.97 -3.98 -23.52
C ASP A 91 3.53 -5.19 -22.74
N LYS A 92 3.01 -6.40 -23.04
CA LYS A 92 3.35 -7.63 -22.31
C LYS A 92 4.81 -8.04 -22.47
N SER A 93 5.44 -7.67 -23.60
CA SER A 93 6.87 -7.90 -23.84
C SER A 93 7.77 -7.14 -22.87
N LYS A 94 7.23 -6.12 -22.18
CA LYS A 94 7.95 -5.38 -21.14
C LYS A 94 7.67 -5.90 -19.74
N ILE A 95 6.68 -6.76 -19.53
CA ILE A 95 6.32 -7.21 -18.18
C ILE A 95 7.17 -8.41 -17.82
N LEU A 96 8.16 -8.21 -16.94
CA LEU A 96 9.08 -9.25 -16.51
C LEU A 96 8.66 -9.85 -15.17
N LEU A 97 8.20 -11.10 -15.18
CA LEU A 97 7.72 -11.81 -14.00
C LEU A 97 8.90 -12.30 -13.13
N LYS A 98 9.25 -11.50 -12.13
CA LYS A 98 10.26 -11.79 -11.10
C LYS A 98 9.68 -12.45 -9.83
N LYS A 99 10.57 -12.88 -8.92
CA LYS A 99 10.26 -13.50 -7.61
C LYS A 99 9.17 -12.79 -6.81
N TYR A 100 9.18 -11.45 -6.76
CA TYR A 100 8.17 -10.70 -6.01
C TYR A 100 6.76 -10.88 -6.59
N HIS A 101 6.59 -11.01 -7.90
CA HIS A 101 5.26 -11.33 -8.47
C HIS A 101 4.78 -12.71 -8.07
N ILE A 102 5.68 -13.68 -8.00
CA ILE A 102 5.36 -15.06 -7.62
C ILE A 102 4.91 -15.11 -6.17
N TRP A 103 5.65 -14.46 -5.26
CA TRP A 103 5.25 -14.34 -3.87
C TRP A 103 3.91 -13.62 -3.70
N TYR A 104 3.69 -12.55 -4.48
CA TYR A 104 2.40 -11.85 -4.47
C TYR A 104 1.27 -12.72 -5.00
N LEU A 105 1.52 -13.53 -6.04
CA LEU A 105 0.56 -14.48 -6.57
C LEU A 105 0.21 -15.57 -5.54
N PHE A 106 1.18 -16.06 -4.77
CA PHE A 106 0.91 -16.97 -3.65
C PHE A 106 0.06 -16.29 -2.57
N PHE A 107 0.35 -15.03 -2.24
CA PHE A 107 -0.49 -14.26 -1.32
C PHE A 107 -1.94 -14.15 -1.84
N LEU A 108 -2.14 -13.81 -3.11
CA LEU A 108 -3.48 -13.76 -3.72
C LEU A 108 -4.12 -15.14 -3.79
N LEU A 109 -3.37 -16.21 -4.08
CA LEU A 109 -3.89 -17.58 -4.06
C LEU A 109 -4.45 -17.95 -2.68
N PHE A 110 -3.70 -17.69 -1.61
CA PHE A 110 -4.17 -17.95 -0.25
C PHE A 110 -5.35 -17.05 0.13
N SER A 111 -5.36 -15.79 -0.33
CA SER A 111 -6.52 -14.88 -0.18
C SER A 111 -7.78 -15.42 -0.88
N GLY A 112 -7.63 -15.97 -2.09
CA GLY A 112 -8.73 -16.61 -2.81
C GLY A 112 -9.24 -17.87 -2.13
N ILE A 113 -8.35 -18.76 -1.67
CA ILE A 113 -8.71 -19.97 -0.91
C ILE A 113 -9.44 -19.56 0.39
N SER A 114 -8.90 -18.58 1.11
CA SER A 114 -9.52 -18.02 2.30
C SER A 114 -10.94 -17.52 2.03
N GLY A 115 -11.12 -16.77 0.94
CA GLY A 115 -12.41 -16.26 0.52
C GLY A 115 -13.42 -17.36 0.18
N LEU A 116 -12.99 -18.39 -0.54
CA LEU A 116 -13.83 -19.55 -0.81
C LEU A 116 -14.26 -20.25 0.49
N MET A 117 -13.34 -20.44 1.44
CA MET A 117 -13.67 -21.02 2.75
C MET A 117 -14.63 -20.13 3.54
N ALA A 118 -14.42 -18.82 3.56
CA ALA A 118 -15.32 -17.86 4.22
C ALA A 118 -16.74 -17.94 3.62
N ALA A 119 -16.85 -18.00 2.30
CA ALA A 119 -18.13 -18.15 1.62
C ALA A 119 -18.83 -19.47 1.99
N THR A 120 -18.11 -20.59 2.11
CA THR A 120 -18.70 -21.86 2.59
C THR A 120 -19.19 -21.80 4.04
N ARG A 121 -18.67 -20.87 4.85
CA ARG A 121 -19.13 -20.60 6.23
C ARG A 121 -20.31 -19.62 6.29
N GLY A 122 -20.83 -19.18 5.14
CA GLY A 122 -21.97 -18.26 5.06
C GLY A 122 -21.60 -16.78 5.04
N ILE A 123 -20.32 -16.42 4.88
CA ILE A 123 -19.93 -15.02 4.67
C ILE A 123 -20.39 -14.57 3.27
N ASN A 124 -20.90 -13.34 3.18
CA ASN A 124 -21.40 -12.77 1.93
C ASN A 124 -20.32 -12.78 0.83
N TYR A 125 -20.64 -13.37 -0.33
CA TYR A 125 -19.73 -13.45 -1.48
C TYR A 125 -19.22 -12.09 -1.95
N SER A 126 -20.06 -11.05 -1.93
CA SER A 126 -19.68 -9.70 -2.36
C SER A 126 -18.65 -9.06 -1.42
N LEU A 127 -18.75 -9.30 -0.11
CA LEU A 127 -17.79 -8.84 0.89
C LEU A 127 -16.41 -9.45 0.61
N VAL A 128 -16.38 -10.77 0.45
CA VAL A 128 -15.16 -11.54 0.17
C VAL A 128 -14.53 -11.15 -1.17
N ALA A 129 -15.35 -11.02 -2.22
CA ALA A 129 -14.86 -10.63 -3.54
C ALA A 129 -14.24 -9.23 -3.51
N ASN A 130 -14.92 -8.25 -2.90
CA ASN A 130 -14.37 -6.90 -2.74
C ASN A 130 -13.09 -6.89 -1.91
N GLY A 131 -13.05 -7.64 -0.81
CA GLY A 131 -11.84 -7.83 0.00
C GLY A 131 -10.68 -8.40 -0.80
N PHE A 132 -10.94 -9.41 -1.63
CA PHE A 132 -9.92 -9.97 -2.51
C PHE A 132 -9.38 -8.92 -3.49
N PHE A 133 -10.26 -8.10 -4.08
CA PHE A 133 -9.84 -7.02 -4.99
C PHE A 133 -9.05 -5.91 -4.30
N LEU A 134 -9.36 -5.59 -3.04
CA LEU A 134 -8.56 -4.66 -2.22
C LEU A 134 -7.10 -5.12 -2.08
N PHE A 135 -6.86 -6.43 -2.02
CA PHE A 135 -5.51 -6.98 -2.11
C PHE A 135 -5.00 -7.08 -3.55
N ALA A 136 -5.82 -7.52 -4.51
CA ALA A 136 -5.38 -7.71 -5.89
C ALA A 136 -4.93 -6.41 -6.57
N GLN A 137 -5.55 -5.26 -6.26
CA GLN A 137 -5.28 -3.97 -6.89
C GLN A 137 -3.79 -3.58 -6.88
N PHE A 138 -3.07 -3.88 -5.80
CA PHE A 138 -1.65 -3.56 -5.69
C PHE A 138 -0.81 -4.39 -6.69
N GLY A 139 -1.08 -5.69 -6.81
CA GLY A 139 -0.40 -6.55 -7.78
C GLY A 139 -0.73 -6.19 -9.24
N ILE A 140 -2.02 -5.92 -9.51
CA ILE A 140 -2.50 -5.53 -10.85
C ILE A 140 -1.86 -4.20 -11.27
N ALA A 141 -1.86 -3.18 -10.39
CA ALA A 141 -1.26 -1.89 -10.66
C ALA A 141 0.26 -1.97 -10.88
N MET A 142 0.95 -2.84 -10.13
CA MET A 142 2.39 -3.07 -10.30
C MET A 142 2.69 -3.69 -11.67
N ILE A 143 1.92 -4.71 -12.08
CA ILE A 143 2.07 -5.37 -13.39
C ILE A 143 1.74 -4.38 -14.52
N ALA A 144 0.65 -3.63 -14.40
CA ALA A 144 0.25 -2.62 -15.37
C ALA A 144 1.37 -1.58 -15.60
N ALA A 145 1.95 -1.06 -14.52
CA ALA A 145 3.02 -0.08 -14.58
C ALA A 145 4.32 -0.61 -15.23
N GLN A 146 4.59 -1.91 -15.18
CA GLN A 146 5.73 -2.50 -15.89
C GLN A 146 5.57 -2.46 -17.40
N GLY A 147 4.35 -2.66 -17.90
CA GLY A 147 4.05 -2.70 -19.33
C GLY A 147 3.71 -1.34 -19.95
N VAL A 148 3.78 -0.25 -19.18
CA VAL A 148 3.66 1.12 -19.66
C VAL A 148 4.82 1.48 -20.59
N LYS A 149 4.55 2.27 -21.64
CA LYS A 149 5.58 2.68 -22.61
C LYS A 149 6.54 3.71 -22.00
N ASN A 150 6.01 4.73 -21.32
CA ASN A 150 6.81 5.80 -20.72
C ASN A 150 6.64 5.87 -19.19
N LYS A 151 7.42 5.05 -18.49
CA LYS A 151 7.45 4.95 -17.02
C LYS A 151 7.68 6.31 -16.33
N LYS A 152 8.71 7.07 -16.74
CA LYS A 152 9.03 8.40 -16.16
C LYS A 152 7.88 9.39 -16.33
N LYS A 153 7.11 9.31 -17.42
CA LYS A 153 5.94 10.16 -17.68
C LYS A 153 4.77 9.81 -16.75
N ILE A 154 4.47 8.52 -16.54
CA ILE A 154 3.47 8.08 -15.56
C ILE A 154 3.81 8.56 -14.15
N LEU A 155 5.08 8.41 -13.72
CA LEU A 155 5.51 8.92 -12.41
C LEU A 155 5.33 10.43 -12.26
N ALA A 156 5.64 11.21 -13.30
CA ALA A 156 5.41 12.65 -13.30
C ALA A 156 3.92 13.01 -13.26
N TYR A 157 3.06 12.22 -13.91
CA TYR A 157 1.61 12.41 -13.83
C TYR A 157 1.04 12.08 -12.46
N LEU A 158 1.54 11.06 -11.75
CA LEU A 158 1.15 10.83 -10.35
C LEU A 158 1.45 12.06 -9.48
N VAL A 159 2.63 12.67 -9.64
CA VAL A 159 2.98 13.90 -8.93
C VAL A 159 2.01 15.03 -9.27
N PHE A 160 1.72 15.26 -10.56
CA PHE A 160 0.81 16.34 -10.97
C PHE A 160 -0.63 16.10 -10.49
N LEU A 161 -1.13 14.87 -10.60
CA LEU A 161 -2.45 14.48 -10.15
C LEU A 161 -2.63 14.62 -8.63
N SER A 162 -1.56 14.81 -7.85
CA SER A 162 -1.68 15.06 -6.41
C SER A 162 -2.17 16.47 -6.07
N LEU A 163 -2.00 17.42 -6.98
CA LEU A 163 -2.26 18.83 -6.72
C LEU A 163 -3.68 19.11 -6.21
N PRO A 164 -4.76 18.61 -6.84
CA PRO A 164 -6.10 18.89 -6.34
C PRO A 164 -6.33 18.38 -4.91
N PHE A 165 -5.95 17.14 -4.59
CA PHE A 165 -6.17 16.63 -3.23
C PHE A 165 -5.30 17.35 -2.19
N VAL A 166 -4.08 17.75 -2.54
CA VAL A 166 -3.18 18.47 -1.63
C VAL A 166 -3.70 19.88 -1.36
N LEU A 167 -4.11 20.60 -2.41
CA LEU A 167 -4.67 21.95 -2.30
C LEU A 167 -5.97 21.94 -1.50
N THR A 168 -6.85 20.96 -1.73
CA THR A 168 -8.06 20.77 -0.90
C THR A 168 -7.70 20.49 0.55
N GLY A 169 -6.72 19.64 0.83
CA GLY A 169 -6.28 19.36 2.20
C GLY A 169 -5.72 20.60 2.91
N ILE A 170 -4.93 21.42 2.22
CA ILE A 170 -4.44 22.70 2.75
C ILE A 170 -5.61 23.67 2.98
N PHE A 171 -6.54 23.76 2.04
CA PHE A 171 -7.74 24.59 2.19
C PHE A 171 -8.57 24.17 3.40
N GLN A 172 -8.82 22.87 3.59
CA GLN A 172 -9.54 22.35 4.77
C GLN A 172 -8.87 22.79 6.08
N ALA A 173 -7.54 22.76 6.13
CA ALA A 173 -6.77 23.19 7.29
C ALA A 173 -6.90 24.69 7.56
N LEU A 174 -6.84 25.52 6.51
CA LEU A 174 -6.99 26.98 6.61
C LEU A 174 -8.43 27.41 6.93
N SER A 175 -9.43 26.61 6.53
CA SER A 175 -10.84 26.88 6.82
C SER A 175 -11.31 26.39 8.20
N HIS A 176 -10.40 25.87 9.05
CA HIS A 176 -10.71 25.38 10.40
C HIS A 176 -11.86 24.35 10.44
N ILE A 177 -11.94 23.47 9.43
CA ILE A 177 -12.94 22.39 9.41
C ILE A 177 -12.68 21.48 10.61
N ARG A 178 -13.67 21.32 11.50
CA ARG A 178 -13.49 20.56 12.74
C ARG A 178 -13.19 19.09 12.45
N THR A 179 -12.18 18.59 13.14
CA THR A 179 -11.81 17.17 13.12
C THR A 179 -12.91 16.33 13.78
N ALA A 180 -13.25 15.19 13.20
CA ALA A 180 -14.12 14.22 13.87
C ALA A 180 -13.48 13.76 15.19
N SER A 181 -14.25 13.71 16.28
CA SER A 181 -13.75 13.33 17.60
C SER A 181 -13.13 11.94 17.62
N THR A 182 -13.61 11.02 16.78
CA THR A 182 -13.07 9.65 16.63
C THR A 182 -11.66 9.59 16.04
N TRP A 183 -11.15 10.69 15.48
CA TRP A 183 -9.79 10.76 14.94
C TRP A 183 -8.78 11.36 15.91
N LEU A 184 -9.21 11.71 17.13
CA LEU A 184 -8.37 12.23 18.19
C LEU A 184 -8.45 11.32 19.40
N SER A 185 -7.29 10.94 19.95
CA SER A 185 -7.21 10.11 21.15
C SER A 185 -7.42 10.96 22.41
N PRO A 186 -8.12 10.50 23.46
CA PRO A 186 -8.37 11.24 24.70
C PRO A 186 -7.08 11.82 25.27
N GLY A 187 -6.87 13.15 25.25
CA GLY A 187 -5.62 13.82 25.66
C GLY A 187 -4.80 14.44 24.52
N GLU A 188 -5.24 14.31 23.27
CA GLU A 188 -4.75 15.14 22.16
C GLU A 188 -5.47 16.48 22.16
N THR A 189 -4.90 17.43 22.88
CA THR A 189 -5.41 18.81 22.95
C THR A 189 -4.67 19.72 21.97
N GLY A 190 -5.37 20.68 21.36
CA GLY A 190 -4.75 21.71 20.50
C GLY A 190 -4.65 21.34 19.02
N ILE A 191 -5.38 20.32 18.55
CA ILE A 191 -5.56 20.02 17.13
C ILE A 191 -7.05 20.24 16.80
N GLU A 192 -7.36 21.39 16.21
CA GLU A 192 -8.73 21.70 15.79
C GLU A 192 -9.09 21.02 14.47
N THR A 193 -8.14 21.02 13.52
CA THR A 193 -8.34 20.53 12.15
C THR A 193 -7.25 19.57 11.72
N ARG A 194 -7.64 18.37 11.29
CA ARG A 194 -6.81 17.41 10.57
C ARG A 194 -7.29 17.36 9.13
N ALA A 195 -6.39 17.66 8.20
CA ALA A 195 -6.69 17.53 6.78
C ALA A 195 -6.88 16.06 6.39
N PHE A 196 -7.95 15.75 5.68
CA PHE A 196 -8.27 14.42 5.14
C PHE A 196 -8.56 14.43 3.63
N SER A 197 -8.70 15.64 3.04
CA SER A 197 -8.99 15.86 1.63
C SER A 197 -10.20 15.01 1.19
N PHE A 198 -10.08 14.31 0.06
CA PHE A 198 -11.11 13.43 -0.49
C PHE A 198 -11.04 11.99 0.04
N PHE A 199 -10.07 11.67 0.91
CA PHE A 199 -9.78 10.29 1.32
C PHE A 199 -10.59 9.80 2.52
N GLY A 200 -11.35 10.68 3.19
CA GLY A 200 -12.13 10.31 4.38
C GLY A 200 -11.29 9.87 5.60
N SER A 201 -9.96 9.96 5.52
CA SER A 201 -9.04 9.62 6.60
C SER A 201 -7.77 10.48 6.52
N PRO A 202 -7.41 11.20 7.59
CA PRO A 202 -6.16 11.96 7.64
C PRO A 202 -4.91 11.06 7.53
N ASN A 203 -5.00 9.80 7.96
CA ASN A 203 -3.87 8.88 7.87
C ASN A 203 -3.59 8.47 6.42
N VAL A 204 -4.64 8.19 5.65
CA VAL A 204 -4.56 7.90 4.21
C VAL A 204 -4.03 9.11 3.45
N MET A 205 -4.58 10.30 3.72
CA MET A 205 -4.09 11.55 3.14
C MET A 205 -2.59 11.76 3.44
N GLY A 206 -2.19 11.61 4.70
CA GLY A 206 -0.81 11.81 5.11
C GLY A 206 0.15 10.83 4.43
N LEU A 207 -0.21 9.56 4.32
CA LEU A 207 0.63 8.55 3.67
C LEU A 207 0.68 8.71 2.14
N ALA A 208 -0.43 9.08 1.50
CA ALA A 208 -0.45 9.42 0.08
C ALA A 208 0.45 10.63 -0.21
N ALA A 209 0.28 11.72 0.55
CA ALA A 209 1.10 12.92 0.41
C ALA A 209 2.58 12.66 0.72
N ALA A 210 2.90 11.85 1.73
CA ALA A 210 4.28 11.44 2.05
C ALA A 210 4.94 10.66 0.89
N SER A 211 4.20 9.74 0.28
CA SER A 211 4.68 8.95 -0.86
C SER A 211 4.95 9.83 -2.07
N ILE A 212 4.06 10.78 -2.37
CA ILE A 212 4.23 11.73 -3.47
C ILE A 212 5.35 12.74 -3.18
N PHE A 213 5.48 13.23 -1.94
CA PHE A 213 6.60 14.08 -1.53
C PHE A 213 7.94 13.44 -1.84
N LEU A 214 8.14 12.18 -1.43
CA LEU A 214 9.36 11.43 -1.73
C LEU A 214 9.53 11.29 -3.24
N LEU A 215 8.50 10.86 -3.97
CA LEU A 215 8.55 10.72 -5.43
C LEU A 215 8.98 12.02 -6.13
N SER A 216 8.38 13.15 -5.75
CA SER A 216 8.70 14.47 -6.28
C SER A 216 10.16 14.86 -6.04
N ILE A 217 10.68 14.63 -4.83
CA ILE A 217 12.10 14.87 -4.52
C ILE A 217 12.99 14.01 -5.40
N PHE A 218 12.76 12.70 -5.46
CA PHE A 218 13.63 11.80 -6.21
C PHE A 218 13.58 12.04 -7.73
N LEU A 219 12.43 12.42 -8.29
CA LEU A 219 12.30 12.85 -9.69
C LEU A 219 13.01 14.19 -9.97
N TYR A 220 13.00 15.11 -9.01
CA TYR A 220 13.79 16.35 -9.11
C TYR A 220 15.30 16.07 -9.06
N LEU A 221 15.74 15.17 -8.19
CA LEU A 221 17.14 14.80 -8.08
C LEU A 221 17.67 14.11 -9.35
N GLU A 222 16.80 13.42 -10.07
CA GLU A 222 17.08 12.83 -11.40
C GLU A 222 17.20 13.90 -12.49
N ASN A 223 16.37 14.96 -12.46
CA ASN A 223 16.44 16.06 -13.40
C ASN A 223 16.19 17.41 -12.72
N ARG A 224 17.28 18.07 -12.34
CA ARG A 224 17.29 19.34 -11.59
C ARG A 224 16.65 20.52 -12.33
N LYS A 225 16.43 20.42 -13.65
CA LYS A 225 15.71 21.46 -14.42
C LYS A 225 14.21 21.48 -14.11
N LYS A 226 13.66 20.40 -13.55
CA LYS A 226 12.24 20.27 -13.22
C LYS A 226 11.94 20.89 -11.84
N PHE A 227 12.24 22.17 -11.65
CA PHE A 227 12.08 22.85 -10.35
C PHE A 227 10.63 22.79 -9.81
N TYR A 228 9.64 22.74 -10.69
CA TYR A 228 8.23 22.57 -10.33
C TYR A 228 7.98 21.31 -9.45
N MET A 229 8.82 20.27 -9.55
CA MET A 229 8.73 19.09 -8.68
C MET A 229 9.01 19.43 -7.21
N LEU A 230 9.92 20.36 -6.93
CA LEU A 230 10.15 20.84 -5.56
C LEU A 230 8.96 21.62 -5.02
N PHE A 231 8.30 22.42 -5.86
CA PHE A 231 7.10 23.14 -5.47
C PHE A 231 5.97 22.17 -5.09
N ILE A 232 5.72 21.14 -5.92
CA ILE A 232 4.71 20.11 -5.62
C ILE A 232 5.12 19.29 -4.38
N ALA A 233 6.41 19.01 -4.19
CA ALA A 233 6.91 18.35 -2.98
C ALA A 233 6.60 19.18 -1.73
N ALA A 234 6.87 20.50 -1.76
CA ALA A 234 6.59 21.39 -0.63
C ALA A 234 5.09 21.40 -0.27
N LEU A 235 4.20 21.45 -1.27
CA LEU A 235 2.77 21.36 -1.05
C LEU A 235 2.37 20.01 -0.42
N ASN A 236 2.93 18.90 -0.90
CA ASN A 236 2.67 17.58 -0.31
C ASN A 236 3.20 17.49 1.14
N LEU A 237 4.35 18.09 1.43
CA LEU A 237 4.88 18.15 2.80
C LEU A 237 3.97 18.98 3.73
N LEU A 238 3.38 20.08 3.22
CA LEU A 238 2.36 20.85 3.94
C LEU A 238 1.09 20.02 4.18
N ALA A 239 0.66 19.21 3.20
CA ALA A 239 -0.45 18.28 3.40
C ALA A 239 -0.14 17.22 4.49
N VAL A 240 1.09 16.67 4.53
CA VAL A 240 1.52 15.77 5.62
C VAL A 240 1.45 16.50 6.96
N PHE A 241 1.95 17.74 7.01
CA PHE A 241 1.90 18.58 8.19
C PHE A 241 0.47 18.76 8.72
N PHE A 242 -0.46 19.22 7.87
CA PHE A 242 -1.85 19.46 8.25
C PHE A 242 -2.69 18.19 8.49
N SER A 243 -2.24 17.03 8.02
CA SER A 243 -2.91 15.75 8.33
C SER A 243 -2.76 15.33 9.80
N PHE A 244 -1.72 15.86 10.48
CA PHE A 244 -1.26 15.41 11.80
C PHE A 244 -1.13 13.88 11.92
N SER A 245 -0.85 13.20 10.80
CA SER A 245 -0.73 11.74 10.73
C SER A 245 0.62 11.29 11.29
N ARG A 246 0.60 10.67 12.48
CA ARG A 246 1.80 10.10 13.12
C ARG A 246 2.49 9.09 12.20
N THR A 247 1.70 8.29 11.49
CA THR A 247 2.17 7.23 10.61
C THR A 247 2.92 7.81 9.41
N ALA A 248 2.43 8.91 8.84
CA ALA A 248 3.11 9.62 7.75
C ALA A 248 4.44 10.24 8.20
N TRP A 249 4.48 10.88 9.38
CA TRP A 249 5.71 11.45 9.94
C TRP A 249 6.78 10.39 10.22
N LEU A 250 6.40 9.31 10.91
CA LEU A 250 7.29 8.18 11.18
C LEU A 250 7.77 7.52 9.88
N GLY A 251 6.88 7.34 8.91
CA GLY A 251 7.20 6.80 7.59
C GLY A 251 8.23 7.65 6.84
N LEU A 252 8.04 8.98 6.79
CA LEU A 252 8.99 9.90 6.17
C LEU A 252 10.35 9.92 6.87
N LEU A 253 10.37 9.94 8.20
CA LEU A 253 11.61 9.92 8.97
C LEU A 253 12.42 8.66 8.69
N LEU A 254 11.79 7.48 8.75
CA LEU A 254 12.47 6.21 8.50
C LEU A 254 12.89 6.05 7.03
N ALA A 255 12.07 6.52 6.09
CA ALA A 255 12.40 6.54 4.68
C ALA A 255 13.62 7.43 4.38
N LEU A 256 13.66 8.65 4.92
CA LEU A 256 14.80 9.56 4.77
C LEU A 256 16.02 9.07 5.54
N PHE A 257 15.86 8.50 6.73
CA PHE A 257 16.96 7.90 7.48
C PHE A 257 17.64 6.78 6.68
N LEU A 258 16.86 5.89 6.06
CA LEU A 258 17.38 4.89 5.14
C LEU A 258 18.13 5.53 3.96
N ALA A 259 17.54 6.59 3.36
CA ALA A 259 18.19 7.32 2.29
C ALA A 259 19.53 7.94 2.71
N VAL A 260 19.65 8.42 3.95
CA VAL A 260 20.88 8.96 4.54
C VAL A 260 21.96 7.90 4.72
N ILE A 261 21.59 6.70 5.21
CA ILE A 261 22.53 5.58 5.37
C ILE A 261 23.19 5.25 4.02
N ILE A 262 22.42 5.28 2.93
CA ILE A 262 22.91 4.94 1.59
C ILE A 262 23.64 6.13 0.96
N LYS A 263 23.08 7.35 1.06
CA LYS A 263 23.65 8.57 0.48
C LYS A 263 23.57 9.72 1.49
N ARG A 264 24.71 10.06 2.11
CA ARG A 264 24.80 11.12 3.15
C ARG A 264 24.23 12.48 2.74
N ARG A 265 24.16 12.81 1.44
CA ARG A 265 23.56 14.07 0.95
C ARG A 265 22.08 14.24 1.35
N PHE A 266 21.37 13.16 1.69
CA PHE A 266 19.99 13.27 2.17
C PHE A 266 19.87 13.77 3.61
N LEU A 267 21.00 13.92 4.33
CA LEU A 267 21.03 14.35 5.73
C LEU A 267 20.36 15.71 5.90
N ILE A 268 20.52 16.62 4.94
CA ILE A 268 19.88 17.94 4.99
C ILE A 268 18.35 17.83 5.02
N TYR A 269 17.74 16.94 4.22
CA TYR A 269 16.30 16.74 4.21
C TYR A 269 15.81 16.11 5.52
N LEU A 270 16.58 15.16 6.07
CA LEU A 270 16.27 14.55 7.36
C LEU A 270 16.33 15.57 8.50
N LEU A 271 17.37 16.41 8.54
CA LEU A 271 17.54 17.44 9.55
C LEU A 271 16.44 18.51 9.46
N LEU A 272 16.07 18.93 8.25
CA LEU A 272 14.93 19.82 8.05
C LEU A 272 13.63 19.19 8.58
N LEU A 273 13.34 17.95 8.21
CA LEU A 273 12.13 17.26 8.68
C LEU A 273 12.12 17.08 10.21
N ALA A 274 13.26 16.69 10.79
CA ALA A 274 13.43 16.55 12.23
C ALA A 274 13.27 17.89 12.97
N SER A 275 13.79 18.98 12.40
CA SER A 275 13.63 20.32 12.98
C SER A 275 12.16 20.74 13.07
N VAL A 276 11.36 20.48 12.03
CA VAL A 276 9.92 20.75 12.04
C VAL A 276 9.22 19.95 13.14
N LEU A 277 9.58 18.68 13.30
CA LEU A 277 9.02 17.82 14.35
C LEU A 277 9.38 18.29 15.76
N LEU A 278 10.62 18.76 15.97
CA LEU A 278 11.10 19.18 17.29
C LEU A 278 10.58 20.57 17.69
N LEU A 279 10.44 21.48 16.72
CA LEU A 279 10.08 22.88 16.95
C LEU A 279 8.56 23.09 17.07
N ILE A 280 7.74 22.19 16.54
CA ILE A 280 6.28 22.34 16.52
C ILE A 280 5.66 21.42 17.58
N PRO A 281 5.21 21.95 18.73
CA PRO A 281 4.77 21.14 19.86
C PRO A 281 3.62 20.20 19.51
N GLN A 282 2.69 20.61 18.65
CA GLN A 282 1.58 19.74 18.23
C GLN A 282 2.08 18.45 17.56
N ILE A 283 3.09 18.55 16.70
CA ILE A 283 3.65 17.39 15.98
C ILE A 283 4.53 16.56 16.92
N LYS A 284 5.37 17.22 17.72
CA LYS A 284 6.19 16.56 18.73
C LYS A 284 5.32 15.71 19.65
N ASN A 285 4.25 16.29 20.19
CA ASN A 285 3.33 15.59 21.09
C ASN A 285 2.67 14.41 20.37
N ARG A 286 2.24 14.57 19.11
CA ARG A 286 1.67 13.47 18.33
C ARG A 286 2.64 12.30 18.18
N VAL A 287 3.89 12.56 17.78
CA VAL A 287 4.87 11.48 17.55
C VAL A 287 5.37 10.86 18.86
N THR A 288 5.65 11.69 19.87
CA THR A 288 6.22 11.21 21.15
C THR A 288 5.20 10.50 22.04
N ARG A 289 3.89 10.79 21.87
CA ARG A 289 2.82 10.19 22.68
C ARG A 289 2.83 8.66 22.66
N VAL A 290 3.22 8.03 21.55
CA VAL A 290 3.30 6.57 21.44
C VAL A 290 4.30 5.96 22.43
N PHE A 291 5.30 6.75 22.87
CA PHE A 291 6.30 6.34 23.85
C PHE A 291 5.94 6.71 25.29
N MET A 292 4.78 7.35 25.51
CA MET A 292 4.37 7.78 26.85
C MET A 292 3.72 6.61 27.62
N PRO A 293 3.92 6.52 28.95
CA PRO A 293 3.37 5.43 29.76
C PRO A 293 1.85 5.26 29.66
N ASN A 294 1.13 6.37 29.50
CA ASN A 294 -0.34 6.37 29.42
C ASN A 294 -0.88 5.95 28.06
N TYR A 295 -0.04 5.75 27.05
CA TYR A 295 -0.49 5.44 25.68
C TYR A 295 -1.32 4.16 25.61
N LEU A 296 -0.97 3.13 26.39
CA LEU A 296 -1.74 1.88 26.42
C LEU A 296 -3.15 2.11 26.97
N HIS A 297 -3.28 2.96 27.99
CA HIS A 297 -4.58 3.34 28.54
C HIS A 297 -5.40 4.10 27.49
N ASP A 298 -4.81 5.11 26.84
CA ASP A 298 -5.47 5.87 25.76
C ASP A 298 -5.89 4.97 24.59
N ALA A 299 -5.02 4.03 24.18
CA ALA A 299 -5.30 3.08 23.12
C ALA A 299 -6.41 2.06 23.48
N THR A 300 -6.62 1.83 24.78
CA THR A 300 -7.73 1.01 25.28
C THR A 300 -9.04 1.79 25.17
N LEU A 301 -9.04 3.07 25.58
CA LEU A 301 -10.19 3.96 25.46
C LEU A 301 -10.58 4.22 23.99
N ASP A 302 -9.60 4.30 23.10
CA ASP A 302 -9.81 4.45 21.65
C ASP A 302 -10.37 3.19 20.97
N GLY A 303 -10.40 2.04 21.66
CA GLY A 303 -10.85 0.76 21.09
C GLY A 303 -9.82 0.06 20.20
N ARG A 304 -8.67 0.68 19.89
CA ARG A 304 -7.61 0.06 19.08
C ARG A 304 -7.01 -1.18 19.72
N LEU A 305 -6.71 -1.13 21.01
CA LEU A 305 -6.17 -2.28 21.72
C LEU A 305 -7.18 -3.43 21.74
N TRP A 306 -8.47 -3.12 21.92
CA TRP A 306 -9.56 -4.09 21.84
C TRP A 306 -9.68 -4.72 20.45
N ALA A 307 -9.57 -3.94 19.39
CA ALA A 307 -9.51 -4.46 18.02
C ALA A 307 -8.31 -5.40 17.84
N MET A 308 -7.11 -5.03 18.27
CA MET A 308 -5.94 -5.92 18.15
C MET A 308 -6.13 -7.23 18.93
N ILE A 309 -6.59 -7.17 20.17
CA ILE A 309 -6.85 -8.37 21.00
C ILE A 309 -7.88 -9.27 20.33
N ASN A 310 -8.96 -8.68 19.82
CA ASN A 310 -9.99 -9.40 19.10
C ASN A 310 -9.44 -10.08 17.83
N GLY A 311 -8.63 -9.36 17.05
CA GLY A 311 -7.96 -9.88 15.86
C GLY A 311 -7.14 -11.13 16.19
N PHE A 312 -6.33 -11.11 17.25
CA PHE A 312 -5.59 -12.30 17.67
C PHE A 312 -6.50 -13.48 18.08
N TYR A 313 -7.65 -13.21 18.69
CA TYR A 313 -8.60 -14.25 19.07
C TYR A 313 -9.24 -14.92 17.84
N ILE A 314 -9.67 -14.13 16.85
CA ILE A 314 -10.22 -14.62 15.59
C ILE A 314 -9.14 -15.35 14.78
N ALA A 315 -7.92 -14.80 14.71
CA ALA A 315 -6.80 -15.44 14.02
C ALA A 315 -6.49 -16.84 14.56
N LYS A 316 -6.61 -17.07 15.87
CA LYS A 316 -6.41 -18.40 16.46
C LYS A 316 -7.45 -19.43 15.98
N LYS A 317 -8.70 -19.00 15.76
CA LYS A 317 -9.77 -19.87 15.23
C LYS A 317 -9.57 -20.21 13.76
N HIS A 318 -8.99 -19.29 12.99
CA HIS A 318 -8.81 -19.39 11.54
C HIS A 318 -7.34 -19.33 11.10
N ILE A 319 -6.44 -19.96 11.85
CA ILE A 319 -5.00 -19.70 11.71
C ILE A 319 -4.42 -20.03 10.33
N ILE A 320 -4.90 -21.08 9.67
CA ILE A 320 -4.33 -21.57 8.41
C ILE A 320 -4.84 -20.76 7.22
N PHE A 321 -6.16 -20.69 7.07
CA PHE A 321 -6.83 -20.14 5.89
C PHE A 321 -7.55 -18.82 6.15
N GLY A 322 -7.47 -18.24 7.34
CA GLY A 322 -8.11 -16.98 7.66
C GLY A 322 -9.65 -17.02 7.68
N ALA A 323 -10.22 -15.88 8.02
CA ALA A 323 -11.67 -15.65 8.11
C ALA A 323 -12.29 -15.15 6.78
N GLY A 324 -11.46 -14.88 5.78
CA GLY A 324 -11.85 -14.35 4.47
C GLY A 324 -11.31 -12.93 4.23
N PRO A 325 -10.89 -12.58 3.01
CA PRO A 325 -10.49 -11.21 2.68
C PRO A 325 -11.67 -10.24 2.84
N GLY A 326 -11.37 -9.02 3.31
CA GLY A 326 -12.35 -7.96 3.59
C GLY A 326 -13.18 -8.15 4.86
N THR A 327 -12.97 -9.23 5.62
CA THR A 327 -13.85 -9.59 6.75
C THR A 327 -13.46 -8.99 8.10
N TYR A 328 -12.27 -8.39 8.23
CA TYR A 328 -11.79 -7.90 9.52
C TYR A 328 -10.90 -6.67 9.41
N GLY A 329 -10.98 -5.76 10.39
CA GLY A 329 -9.99 -4.72 10.64
C GLY A 329 -10.02 -3.50 9.71
N GLY A 330 -10.62 -3.63 8.52
CA GLY A 330 -10.64 -2.62 7.47
C GLY A 330 -11.95 -1.85 7.30
N GLN A 331 -11.96 -0.95 6.31
CA GLN A 331 -13.13 -0.09 6.01
C GLN A 331 -14.31 -0.93 5.53
N LEU A 332 -14.02 -1.93 4.70
CA LEU A 332 -15.04 -2.83 4.16
C LEU A 332 -15.69 -3.67 5.28
N ALA A 333 -14.87 -4.26 6.15
CA ALA A 333 -15.32 -5.06 7.29
C ALA A 333 -16.19 -4.25 8.27
N THR A 334 -15.78 -3.01 8.55
CA THR A 334 -16.48 -2.11 9.47
C THR A 334 -17.77 -1.58 8.84
N GLY A 335 -17.72 -1.15 7.58
CA GLY A 335 -18.86 -0.59 6.87
C GLY A 335 -20.00 -1.59 6.61
N GLN A 336 -19.67 -2.88 6.48
CA GLN A 336 -20.66 -3.95 6.29
C GLN A 336 -20.98 -4.72 7.58
N ALA A 337 -20.48 -4.27 8.73
CA ALA A 337 -20.67 -4.95 10.02
C ALA A 337 -20.36 -6.46 9.94
N SER A 338 -19.16 -6.80 9.48
CA SER A 338 -18.75 -8.19 9.24
C SER A 338 -19.06 -9.11 10.43
N PRO A 339 -19.72 -10.27 10.22
CA PRO A 339 -20.09 -11.18 11.30
C PRO A 339 -18.88 -11.81 11.99
N VAL A 340 -17.70 -11.77 11.36
CA VAL A 340 -16.44 -12.28 11.93
C VAL A 340 -16.09 -11.57 13.24
N TYR A 341 -16.51 -10.31 13.42
CA TYR A 341 -16.32 -9.59 14.67
C TYR A 341 -17.06 -10.24 15.87
N LEU A 342 -18.16 -10.99 15.63
CA LEU A 342 -18.92 -11.69 16.68
C LEU A 342 -18.21 -12.95 17.17
N GLU A 343 -17.35 -13.55 16.34
CA GLU A 343 -16.50 -14.65 16.81
C GLU A 343 -15.51 -14.20 17.87
N GLY A 344 -15.30 -12.89 17.94
CA GLY A 344 -14.45 -12.14 18.83
C GLY A 344 -14.99 -11.77 20.20
N ILE A 345 -16.27 -12.05 20.49
CA ILE A 345 -16.96 -11.50 21.65
C ILE A 345 -16.21 -11.86 22.94
N GLN A 346 -15.82 -10.81 23.68
CA GLN A 346 -15.30 -10.92 25.03
C GLN A 346 -16.28 -10.18 25.96
N ASN A 347 -16.85 -10.88 26.94
CA ASN A 347 -17.76 -10.33 27.95
C ASN A 347 -19.00 -9.60 27.38
N GLY A 348 -19.53 -10.03 26.24
CA GLY A 348 -20.76 -9.48 25.65
C GLY A 348 -20.57 -8.21 24.80
N TYR A 349 -19.35 -7.74 24.61
CA TYR A 349 -19.04 -6.57 23.77
C TYR A 349 -18.03 -6.93 22.65
N THR A 350 -18.20 -6.28 21.50
CA THR A 350 -17.30 -6.38 20.35
C THR A 350 -17.06 -4.99 19.79
N ALA A 351 -15.79 -4.60 19.66
CA ALA A 351 -15.43 -3.34 19.01
C ALA A 351 -15.38 -3.53 17.49
N LEU A 352 -16.33 -2.91 16.78
CA LEU A 352 -16.26 -2.66 15.34
C LEU A 352 -15.34 -1.46 15.12
N TYR A 353 -14.04 -1.72 15.02
CA TYR A 353 -13.04 -0.67 14.93
C TYR A 353 -11.89 -1.08 14.00
N TYR A 354 -11.24 -0.07 13.40
CA TYR A 354 -10.06 -0.30 12.58
C TYR A 354 -8.96 -0.93 13.43
N THR A 355 -8.36 -2.02 12.94
CA THR A 355 -7.24 -2.66 13.65
C THR A 355 -5.97 -1.80 13.59
N ASP A 356 -5.87 -0.90 12.60
CA ASP A 356 -4.71 -0.04 12.36
C ASP A 356 -3.39 -0.86 12.32
N ASN A 357 -3.44 -2.06 11.75
CA ASN A 357 -2.28 -2.96 11.61
C ASN A 357 -2.52 -3.94 10.45
N GLN A 358 -1.87 -3.68 9.32
CA GLN A 358 -2.02 -4.47 8.10
C GLN A 358 -1.59 -5.93 8.27
N PHE A 359 -0.59 -6.21 9.10
CA PHE A 359 -0.05 -7.55 9.27
C PHE A 359 -1.01 -8.44 10.09
N LEU A 360 -1.59 -7.88 11.16
CA LEU A 360 -2.62 -8.56 11.92
C LEU A 360 -3.88 -8.75 11.08
N GLU A 361 -4.26 -7.74 10.29
CA GLU A 361 -5.37 -7.85 9.34
C GLU A 361 -5.14 -8.98 8.33
N ILE A 362 -3.97 -9.07 7.70
CA ILE A 362 -3.64 -10.18 6.79
C ILE A 362 -3.69 -11.52 7.52
N LEU A 363 -3.17 -11.60 8.76
CA LEU A 363 -3.23 -12.84 9.55
C LEU A 363 -4.68 -13.29 9.81
N VAL A 364 -5.57 -12.36 10.16
CA VAL A 364 -6.99 -12.67 10.40
C VAL A 364 -7.70 -13.01 9.11
N GLN A 365 -7.53 -12.18 8.08
CA GLN A 365 -8.27 -12.29 6.83
C GLN A 365 -7.80 -13.48 5.99
N VAL A 366 -6.48 -13.68 5.83
CA VAL A 366 -5.91 -14.68 4.90
C VAL A 366 -5.26 -15.86 5.62
N GLY A 367 -4.88 -15.71 6.89
CA GLY A 367 -4.19 -16.75 7.66
C GLY A 367 -2.67 -16.69 7.55
N ILE A 368 -1.99 -17.59 8.26
CA ILE A 368 -0.54 -17.63 8.40
C ILE A 368 0.17 -17.87 7.05
N LEU A 369 -0.43 -18.66 6.16
CA LEU A 369 0.14 -18.93 4.84
C LEU A 369 0.14 -17.68 3.95
N GLY A 370 -0.94 -16.90 4.01
CA GLY A 370 -1.00 -15.59 3.36
C GLY A 370 0.01 -14.61 3.93
N LEU A 371 0.12 -14.54 5.26
CA LEU A 371 1.08 -13.66 5.93
C LEU A 371 2.52 -13.99 5.54
N LEU A 372 2.90 -15.27 5.51
CA LEU A 372 4.22 -15.72 5.09
C LEU A 372 4.50 -15.41 3.61
N ALA A 373 3.51 -15.61 2.73
CA ALA A 373 3.64 -15.24 1.32
C ALA A 373 3.81 -13.73 1.15
N PHE A 374 3.09 -12.92 1.92
CA PHE A 374 3.24 -11.47 1.93
C PHE A 374 4.63 -11.03 2.45
N PHE A 375 5.17 -11.67 3.50
CA PHE A 375 6.55 -11.42 3.92
C PHE A 375 7.56 -11.80 2.84
N GLY A 376 7.37 -12.93 2.16
CA GLY A 376 8.19 -13.31 1.00
C GLY A 376 8.16 -12.25 -0.10
N PHE A 377 6.98 -11.68 -0.37
CA PHE A 377 6.82 -10.57 -1.30
C PHE A 377 7.62 -9.32 -0.86
N VAL A 378 7.47 -8.91 0.40
CA VAL A 378 8.19 -7.75 0.98
C VAL A 378 9.70 -7.94 0.86
N VAL A 379 10.22 -9.10 1.26
CA VAL A 379 11.66 -9.42 1.17
C VAL A 379 12.13 -9.41 -0.28
N ALA A 380 11.35 -9.98 -1.22
CA ALA A 380 11.72 -10.01 -2.63
C ALA A 380 11.78 -8.60 -3.25
N ILE A 381 10.90 -7.69 -2.86
CA ILE A 381 10.97 -6.27 -3.26
C ILE A 381 12.22 -5.61 -2.71
N PHE A 382 12.53 -5.80 -1.41
CA PHE A 382 13.73 -5.25 -0.78
C PHE A 382 15.01 -5.71 -1.48
N VAL A 383 15.15 -7.02 -1.71
CA VAL A 383 16.32 -7.59 -2.38
C VAL A 383 16.47 -7.01 -3.79
N ASN A 384 15.36 -6.88 -4.54
CA ASN A 384 15.39 -6.33 -5.89
C ASN A 384 15.81 -4.85 -5.90
N LEU A 385 15.21 -4.00 -5.06
CA LEU A 385 15.53 -2.59 -4.99
C LEU A 385 16.96 -2.39 -4.49
N TRP A 386 17.34 -3.06 -3.40
CA TRP A 386 18.67 -2.94 -2.80
C TRP A 386 19.80 -3.34 -3.76
N GLY A 387 19.62 -4.44 -4.50
CA GLY A 387 20.59 -4.89 -5.49
C GLY A 387 20.84 -3.90 -6.63
N ASN A 388 19.83 -3.09 -6.98
CA ASN A 388 19.90 -2.14 -8.10
C ASN A 388 20.29 -0.71 -7.70
N ILE A 389 20.25 -0.35 -6.40
CA ILE A 389 20.66 0.97 -5.90
C ILE A 389 22.14 1.29 -6.21
N ARG A 390 23.00 0.27 -6.32
CA ARG A 390 24.42 0.45 -6.68
C ARG A 390 24.65 0.76 -8.16
N ARG A 391 23.66 0.50 -9.03
CA ARG A 391 23.80 0.61 -10.50
C ARG A 391 23.02 1.79 -11.10
N GLN A 392 21.97 2.30 -10.44
CA GLN A 392 21.15 3.43 -10.96
C GLN A 392 20.64 4.38 -9.86
N ASP A 393 20.63 5.68 -10.17
CA ASP A 393 21.32 6.68 -9.34
C ASP A 393 20.49 7.40 -8.27
N ASN A 394 19.16 7.41 -8.34
CA ASN A 394 18.31 8.04 -7.30
C ASN A 394 16.91 7.46 -7.27
N ILE A 395 16.39 7.05 -8.43
CA ILE A 395 15.02 6.58 -8.56
C ILE A 395 14.77 5.25 -7.81
N TYR A 396 15.75 4.33 -7.80
CA TYR A 396 15.68 3.09 -7.01
C TYR A 396 15.73 3.37 -5.50
N LEU A 397 16.56 4.34 -5.09
CA LEU A 397 16.59 4.79 -3.70
C LEU A 397 15.25 5.44 -3.31
N GLY A 398 14.63 6.18 -4.23
CA GLY A 398 13.31 6.76 -4.03
C GLY A 398 12.21 5.71 -3.91
N ALA A 399 12.18 4.73 -4.81
CA ALA A 399 11.25 3.61 -4.73
C ALA A 399 11.40 2.82 -3.42
N LEU A 400 12.65 2.56 -2.98
CA LEU A 400 12.91 1.92 -1.69
C LEU A 400 12.43 2.78 -0.52
N SER A 401 12.72 4.07 -0.54
CA SER A 401 12.28 5.02 0.51
C SER A 401 10.75 5.06 0.60
N ILE A 402 10.06 5.11 -0.53
CA ILE A 402 8.58 5.09 -0.60
C ILE A 402 8.03 3.76 -0.09
N PHE A 403 8.67 2.64 -0.45
CA PHE A 403 8.26 1.33 0.04
C PHE A 403 8.43 1.19 1.56
N VAL A 404 9.52 1.73 2.12
CA VAL A 404 9.70 1.79 3.59
C VAL A 404 8.65 2.69 4.23
N CYS A 405 8.35 3.86 3.68
CA CYS A 405 7.28 4.72 4.16
C CYS A 405 5.93 3.99 4.15
N PHE A 406 5.65 3.23 3.09
CA PHE A 406 4.45 2.38 2.97
C PHE A 406 4.39 1.29 4.04
N LEU A 407 5.49 0.57 4.29
CA LEU A 407 5.55 -0.49 5.31
C LEU A 407 5.43 0.04 6.73
N VAL A 408 6.02 1.20 7.03
CA VAL A 408 5.80 1.88 8.31
C VAL A 408 4.33 2.26 8.46
N GLY A 409 3.71 2.77 7.38
CA GLY A 409 2.27 2.96 7.32
C GLY A 409 1.49 1.67 7.62
N ALA A 410 1.93 0.53 7.07
CA ALA A 410 1.30 -0.79 7.27
C ALA A 410 1.36 -1.30 8.72
N VAL A 411 2.35 -0.88 9.51
CA VAL A 411 2.42 -1.23 10.94
C VAL A 411 1.32 -0.55 11.75
N PHE A 412 0.89 0.64 11.31
CA PHE A 412 -0.01 1.52 12.07
C PHE A 412 -1.32 1.86 11.34
N SER A 413 -1.58 1.24 10.19
CA SER A 413 -2.77 1.44 9.36
C SER A 413 -2.90 0.35 8.29
N ASN A 414 -4.10 0.21 7.71
CA ASN A 414 -4.42 -0.82 6.72
C ASN A 414 -4.15 -0.33 5.28
N VAL A 415 -2.89 0.01 5.01
CA VAL A 415 -2.49 0.72 3.79
C VAL A 415 -2.74 -0.03 2.48
N LEU A 416 -2.87 -1.36 2.50
CA LEU A 416 -3.15 -2.14 1.28
C LEU A 416 -4.59 -2.01 0.83
N GLU A 417 -5.54 -1.92 1.77
CA GLU A 417 -6.96 -1.77 1.42
C GLU A 417 -7.23 -0.40 0.78
N PHE A 418 -6.53 0.65 1.22
CA PHE A 418 -6.69 1.97 0.64
C PHE A 418 -5.99 2.09 -0.71
N GLY A 419 -6.76 1.92 -1.80
CA GLY A 419 -6.30 2.11 -3.18
C GLY A 419 -5.60 3.45 -3.41
N ALA A 420 -6.01 4.48 -2.67
CA ALA A 420 -5.38 5.79 -2.67
C ALA A 420 -3.88 5.80 -2.31
N VAL A 421 -3.41 4.81 -1.55
CA VAL A 421 -1.99 4.66 -1.17
C VAL A 421 -1.38 3.45 -1.88
N SER A 422 -2.05 2.31 -1.85
CA SER A 422 -1.52 1.04 -2.37
C SER A 422 -1.29 1.09 -3.89
N VAL A 423 -2.20 1.66 -4.67
CA VAL A 423 -2.10 1.72 -6.15
C VAL A 423 -0.98 2.65 -6.61
N PRO A 424 -0.84 3.91 -6.13
CA PRO A 424 0.31 4.74 -6.49
C PRO A 424 1.66 4.12 -6.10
N VAL A 425 1.78 3.52 -4.92
CA VAL A 425 3.01 2.84 -4.49
C VAL A 425 3.32 1.66 -5.41
N ALA A 426 2.33 0.85 -5.75
CA ALA A 426 2.48 -0.25 -6.71
C ALA A 426 2.93 0.24 -8.09
N ILE A 427 2.36 1.34 -8.60
CA ILE A 427 2.76 1.94 -9.87
C ILE A 427 4.21 2.41 -9.83
N ILE A 428 4.64 3.05 -8.73
CA ILE A 428 6.02 3.50 -8.54
C ILE A 428 6.98 2.32 -8.57
N LEU A 429 6.68 1.27 -7.80
CA LEU A 429 7.48 0.05 -7.77
C LEU A 429 7.55 -0.63 -9.15
N GLY A 430 6.40 -0.84 -9.80
CA GLY A 430 6.32 -1.47 -11.12
C GLY A 430 7.05 -0.68 -12.20
N SER A 431 7.01 0.65 -12.14
CA SER A 431 7.74 1.51 -13.06
C SER A 431 9.26 1.39 -12.89
N VAL A 432 9.76 1.24 -11.66
CA VAL A 432 11.20 1.26 -11.36
C VAL A 432 11.85 -0.13 -11.47
N MET A 433 11.24 -1.18 -10.94
CA MET A 433 11.87 -2.51 -10.80
C MET A 433 12.01 -3.30 -12.11
N ASN A 434 11.49 -2.77 -13.21
CA ASN A 434 11.50 -3.38 -14.53
C ASN A 434 12.55 -2.76 -15.48
N GLU A 435 13.55 -2.05 -14.96
CA GLU A 435 14.63 -1.43 -15.75
C GLU A 435 15.98 -2.17 -15.63
N SER A 436 15.96 -3.48 -15.30
CA SER A 436 17.17 -4.31 -15.13
C SER A 436 17.49 -5.15 -16.36
#